data_AF-A0AAW6LK90-F1
#
_entry.id   AF-A0AAW6LK90-F1
#
_cell.length_a   1.000
_cell.length_b   1.000
_cell.length_c   1.000
_cell.angle_alpha   90.00
_cell.angle_beta   90.00
_cell.angle_gamma   90.00
#
_symmetry.space_group_name_H-M   'P 1'
#
loop_
_entity.id
_entity.type
_entity.pdbx_description
1 polymer ?
#
loop_
_entity_poly.entity_id
_entity_poly.type
_entity_poly.pdbx_seq_one_letter_code
_entity_poly.pdbx_strand_id
1 'polypeptide(L)'
;MAFNDRNDWRSESQGEPYTPVFAEDLMRYEKGIKDAHTEIDGRLSDERLKSTYAPILKPDIGTLAMSKYRLDMDVNFGLAGDSTGNAADEWFDLLATALGADRSNMRVEIPHWNDTTQANSAATVVQAGTSGAAGIAFHDTFNRTAADLYGTTPDIGPVWGRDGANATGDWSLDGTDAVRTADATVGTLLATAAPGEMTTWASANVSTTQNGTARSMRLYSQMKDNSNSIYLALSVSAVGVPSFTISKRIGGTVTVLNTAATVPTVATDSASNELTLELSLSGTTVTGKVNSQAITGTLLPADLTALSGASMAGFAGSTGGAGDRIHEFKVTVGVPAAPPKATFYNASMPGSTLTYQQSRLAAMFPTPLDVLFVSSCHNYGADTPAQYAAKLDEFIAAFRAVQPSAGIVICSQNPQKPPASGVTAHRSRVAHLRAYAARRGFGYVPVAEEWAKQANGGVSLILADGIHPTTGANGSGSALWRDAAKAYLATV
;
A
#
# COMPACT_ATOMS: atom_id res chain seq x y z
N MET A 1 8.82 -65.10 25.98
CA MET A 1 9.51 -65.16 27.29
C MET A 1 9.03 -63.98 28.10
N ALA A 2 8.40 -64.28 29.24
CA ALA A 2 7.79 -63.34 30.18
C ALA A 2 8.64 -63.24 31.47
N PHE A 3 8.17 -62.44 32.44
CA PHE A 3 8.63 -62.21 33.84
C PHE A 3 9.62 -61.04 34.03
N ASN A 4 9.56 -60.20 35.07
CA ASN A 4 8.54 -59.86 36.08
C ASN A 4 9.06 -58.67 36.94
N ASP A 5 8.13 -57.86 37.43
CA ASP A 5 7.98 -57.24 38.77
C ASP A 5 9.09 -57.26 39.86
N ARG A 6 9.09 -56.14 40.63
CA ARG A 6 9.46 -55.93 42.07
C ARG A 6 10.97 -55.88 42.41
N ASN A 7 11.49 -55.14 43.40
CA ASN A 7 10.96 -54.49 44.60
C ASN A 7 12.01 -53.51 45.18
N ASP A 8 11.54 -52.40 45.76
CA ASP A 8 11.97 -51.77 47.03
C ASP A 8 13.45 -51.34 47.25
N TRP A 9 13.66 -50.66 48.39
CA TRP A 9 14.89 -50.17 49.04
C TRP A 9 15.00 -48.64 49.16
N ARG A 10 14.22 -48.11 50.11
CA ARG A 10 14.74 -47.12 51.06
C ARG A 10 15.94 -47.72 51.78
N SER A 11 17.08 -47.02 51.80
CA SER A 11 18.05 -47.10 52.89
C SER A 11 18.77 -45.77 53.05
N GLU A 12 18.76 -45.29 54.28
CA GLU A 12 19.54 -44.17 54.79
C GLU A 12 21.05 -44.43 54.67
N SER A 13 21.82 -43.44 54.23
CA SER A 13 23.16 -43.11 54.78
C SER A 13 23.62 -41.77 54.15
N GLN A 14 23.70 -40.72 54.96
CA GLN A 14 24.94 -40.16 55.54
C GLN A 14 25.92 -39.51 54.55
N GLY A 15 25.91 -38.17 54.56
CA GLY A 15 27.11 -37.33 54.62
C GLY A 15 28.15 -37.46 53.51
N GLU A 16 27.91 -36.82 52.37
CA GLU A 16 28.95 -36.41 51.42
C GLU A 16 28.74 -34.93 51.05
N PRO A 17 29.81 -34.10 50.98
CA PRO A 17 29.69 -32.69 50.66
C PRO A 17 29.20 -32.49 49.22
N TYR A 18 28.17 -31.67 49.08
CA TYR A 18 27.60 -31.23 47.82
C TYR A 18 28.69 -30.62 46.93
N THR A 19 29.21 -31.40 45.98
CA THR A 19 30.03 -30.88 44.88
C THR A 19 29.07 -30.14 43.94
N PRO A 20 29.32 -28.87 43.59
CA PRO A 20 28.37 -28.11 42.78
C PRO A 20 28.42 -28.62 41.34
N VAL A 21 27.53 -29.56 41.03
CA VAL A 21 27.24 -30.06 39.66
C VAL A 21 26.87 -28.90 38.71
N PHE A 22 26.52 -27.73 39.25
CA PHE A 22 26.14 -26.56 38.46
C PHE A 22 27.27 -25.91 37.65
N ALA A 23 28.55 -26.01 38.03
CA ALA A 23 29.61 -25.28 37.31
C ALA A 23 30.00 -25.94 35.98
N GLU A 24 30.15 -27.27 35.94
CA GLU A 24 30.47 -27.98 34.70
C GLU A 24 29.27 -28.04 33.75
N ASP A 25 28.05 -28.18 34.28
CA ASP A 25 26.85 -28.19 33.45
C ASP A 25 26.55 -26.80 32.86
N LEU A 26 26.83 -25.72 33.61
CA LEU A 26 26.72 -24.35 33.08
C LEU A 26 27.76 -24.09 31.99
N MET A 27 29.01 -24.53 32.16
CA MET A 27 30.04 -24.39 31.12
C MET A 27 29.73 -25.25 29.87
N ARG A 28 29.15 -26.44 30.04
CA ARG A 28 28.67 -27.26 28.90
C ARG A 28 27.49 -26.60 28.18
N TYR A 29 26.59 -25.97 28.91
CA TYR A 29 25.46 -25.23 28.35
C TYR A 29 25.91 -23.97 27.59
N GLU A 30 26.81 -23.17 28.17
CA GLU A 30 27.36 -21.97 27.52
C GLU A 30 28.19 -22.31 26.27
N LYS A 31 28.98 -23.40 26.33
CA LYS A 31 29.69 -23.91 25.15
C LYS A 31 28.71 -24.41 24.08
N GLY A 32 27.64 -25.10 24.48
CA GLY A 32 26.58 -25.54 23.57
C GLY A 32 25.87 -24.37 22.87
N ILE A 33 25.57 -23.28 23.59
CA ILE A 33 24.99 -22.06 23.00
C ILE A 33 25.97 -21.39 22.04
N LYS A 34 27.26 -21.30 22.39
CA LYS A 34 28.27 -20.68 21.54
C LYS A 34 28.53 -21.49 20.26
N ASP A 35 28.55 -22.82 20.38
CA ASP A 35 28.70 -23.73 19.25
C ASP A 35 27.44 -23.67 18.37
N ALA A 36 26.23 -23.59 18.95
CA ALA A 36 24.98 -23.41 18.22
C ALA A 36 24.86 -22.05 17.52
N HIS A 37 25.30 -20.95 18.14
CA HIS A 37 25.38 -19.64 17.47
C HIS A 37 26.37 -19.66 16.32
N THR A 38 27.54 -20.30 16.49
CA THR A 38 28.52 -20.43 15.42
C THR A 38 27.99 -21.28 14.26
N GLU A 39 27.21 -22.32 14.56
CA GLU A 39 26.54 -23.14 13.54
C GLU A 39 25.40 -22.39 12.84
N ILE A 40 24.61 -21.59 13.58
CA ILE A 40 23.54 -20.76 13.02
C ILE A 40 24.12 -19.63 12.15
N ASP A 41 25.16 -18.94 12.60
CA ASP A 41 25.85 -17.90 11.83
C ASP A 41 26.54 -18.50 10.59
N GLY A 42 27.10 -19.71 10.71
CA GLY A 42 27.63 -20.48 9.59
C GLY A 42 26.55 -20.89 8.58
N ARG A 43 25.35 -21.26 9.04
CA ARG A 43 24.21 -21.61 8.17
C ARG A 43 23.58 -20.37 7.54
N LEU A 44 23.52 -19.22 8.21
CA LEU A 44 23.08 -17.95 7.60
C LEU A 44 24.05 -17.44 6.52
N SER A 45 25.31 -17.91 6.52
CA SER A 45 26.28 -17.64 5.46
C SER A 45 26.13 -18.53 4.22
N ASP A 46 25.28 -19.56 4.29
CA ASP A 46 25.11 -20.59 3.27
C ASP A 46 24.51 -19.99 1.97
N GLU A 47 25.25 -20.11 0.86
CA GLU A 47 24.79 -19.73 -0.49
C GLU A 47 23.44 -20.37 -0.84
N ARG A 48 23.12 -21.50 -0.20
CA ARG A 48 21.86 -22.20 -0.34
C ARG A 48 20.70 -21.46 0.31
N LEU A 49 20.89 -20.83 1.46
CA LEU A 49 19.90 -19.96 2.10
C LEU A 49 19.72 -18.66 1.31
N LYS A 50 20.83 -18.06 0.85
CA LYS A 50 20.77 -16.91 -0.07
C LYS A 50 20.03 -17.25 -1.37
N SER A 51 20.26 -18.40 -2.00
CA SER A 51 19.54 -18.78 -3.23
C SER A 51 18.10 -19.24 -3.00
N THR A 52 17.79 -19.83 -1.84
CA THR A 52 16.42 -20.25 -1.48
C THR A 52 15.53 -19.06 -1.11
N TYR A 53 16.10 -18.02 -0.46
CA TYR A 53 15.36 -16.83 -0.02
C TYR A 53 15.60 -15.58 -0.89
N ALA A 54 16.58 -15.55 -1.79
CA ALA A 54 16.73 -14.49 -2.80
C ALA A 54 15.48 -14.28 -3.67
N PRO A 55 14.65 -15.29 -3.98
CA PRO A 55 13.37 -15.07 -4.66
C PRO A 55 12.34 -14.32 -3.80
N ILE A 56 12.43 -14.42 -2.47
CA ILE A 56 11.55 -13.76 -1.49
C ILE A 56 12.07 -12.34 -1.16
N LEU A 57 13.37 -12.10 -1.32
CA LEU A 57 14.03 -10.79 -1.21
C LEU A 57 14.40 -10.23 -2.59
N LYS A 58 13.61 -10.49 -3.64
CA LYS A 58 13.88 -9.85 -4.92
C LYS A 58 13.80 -8.33 -4.71
N PRO A 59 14.85 -7.58 -5.11
CA PRO A 59 14.78 -6.13 -5.09
C PRO A 59 13.51 -5.71 -5.81
N ASP A 60 12.79 -4.73 -5.25
CA ASP A 60 11.61 -4.20 -5.91
C ASP A 60 12.00 -3.66 -7.30
N ILE A 61 11.31 -4.16 -8.33
CA ILE A 61 11.52 -3.77 -9.73
C ILE A 61 10.55 -2.64 -10.15
N GLY A 62 9.89 -1.99 -9.19
CA GLY A 62 8.83 -1.00 -9.42
C GLY A 62 7.41 -1.53 -9.16
N THR A 63 7.27 -2.73 -8.61
CA THR A 63 5.97 -3.34 -8.27
C THR A 63 5.27 -2.57 -7.15
N LEU A 64 5.98 -2.09 -6.13
CA LEU A 64 5.35 -1.24 -5.10
C LEU A 64 4.87 0.08 -5.69
N ALA A 65 5.70 0.73 -6.50
CA ALA A 65 5.34 1.99 -7.16
C ALA A 65 4.07 1.82 -8.01
N MET A 66 4.00 0.76 -8.80
CA MET A 66 2.82 0.50 -9.63
C MET A 66 1.61 0.01 -8.83
N SER A 67 1.80 -0.70 -7.72
CA SER A 67 0.71 -1.05 -6.81
C SER A 67 0.10 0.20 -6.19
N LYS A 68 0.92 1.10 -5.65
CA LYS A 68 0.47 2.41 -5.12
C LYS A 68 -0.25 3.23 -6.17
N TYR A 69 0.34 3.36 -7.36
CA TYR A 69 -0.27 4.06 -8.48
C TYR A 69 -1.64 3.45 -8.88
N ARG A 70 -1.76 2.12 -8.91
CA ARG A 70 -3.01 1.43 -9.26
C ARG A 70 -4.09 1.57 -8.19
N LEU A 71 -3.68 1.65 -6.93
CA LEU A 71 -4.51 1.81 -5.75
C LEU A 71 -4.82 3.29 -5.43
N ASP A 72 -4.45 4.22 -6.32
CA ASP A 72 -4.63 5.65 -6.13
C ASP A 72 -4.04 6.15 -4.81
N MET A 73 -2.80 5.72 -4.53
CA MET A 73 -2.01 6.17 -3.38
C MET A 73 -0.89 7.12 -3.83
N ASP A 74 -0.40 7.94 -2.90
CA ASP A 74 0.78 8.76 -3.14
C ASP A 74 1.98 7.89 -3.55
N VAL A 75 2.63 8.28 -4.64
CA VAL A 75 3.74 7.55 -5.25
C VAL A 75 4.83 8.52 -5.75
N ASN A 76 6.09 8.18 -5.53
CA ASN A 76 7.22 9.00 -5.96
C ASN A 76 8.13 8.22 -6.92
N PHE A 77 8.27 8.74 -8.14
CA PHE A 77 9.19 8.27 -9.17
C PHE A 77 10.40 9.19 -9.21
N GLY A 78 11.60 8.64 -9.43
CA GLY A 78 12.81 9.42 -9.70
C GLY A 78 13.46 9.03 -11.02
N LEU A 79 14.08 9.98 -11.69
CA LEU A 79 14.95 9.73 -12.85
C LEU A 79 16.35 10.28 -12.59
N ALA A 80 17.32 9.37 -12.60
CA ALA A 80 18.75 9.65 -12.69
C ALA A 80 19.20 9.54 -14.16
N GLY A 81 19.24 10.67 -14.89
CA GLY A 81 19.45 10.66 -16.35
C GLY A 81 20.38 11.75 -16.90
N ASP A 82 20.71 11.67 -18.19
CA ASP A 82 21.54 12.67 -18.87
C ASP A 82 20.70 13.67 -19.71
N SER A 83 21.21 14.16 -20.84
CA SER A 83 20.54 15.13 -21.72
C SER A 83 19.34 14.57 -22.50
N THR A 84 18.99 13.30 -22.33
CA THR A 84 17.92 12.65 -23.11
C THR A 84 16.56 12.61 -22.41
N GLY A 85 16.47 13.16 -21.19
CA GLY A 85 15.25 13.18 -20.40
C GLY A 85 15.10 14.39 -19.49
N ASN A 86 15.78 15.50 -19.79
CA ASN A 86 15.82 16.72 -18.97
C ASN A 86 14.82 17.81 -19.38
N ALA A 87 14.05 17.63 -20.45
CA ALA A 87 13.08 18.60 -20.94
C ALA A 87 11.62 18.10 -20.87
N ALA A 88 10.67 19.05 -20.85
CA ALA A 88 9.24 18.77 -20.70
C ALA A 88 8.62 17.98 -21.86
N ASP A 89 9.28 17.97 -23.02
CA ASP A 89 8.89 17.24 -24.23
C ASP A 89 9.72 15.96 -24.44
N GLU A 90 10.43 15.51 -23.41
CA GLU A 90 11.20 14.26 -23.40
C GLU A 90 10.53 13.15 -22.60
N TRP A 91 11.05 11.94 -22.74
CA TRP A 91 10.33 10.71 -22.45
C TRP A 91 9.80 10.57 -21.01
N PHE A 92 10.50 11.12 -20.02
CA PHE A 92 10.10 10.97 -18.61
C PHE A 92 8.95 11.90 -18.24
N ASP A 93 8.98 13.14 -18.74
CA ASP A 93 7.86 14.07 -18.62
C ASP A 93 6.65 13.60 -19.45
N LEU A 94 6.91 13.04 -20.64
CA LEU A 94 5.87 12.43 -21.44
C LEU A 94 5.30 11.16 -20.77
N LEU A 95 6.11 10.40 -20.01
CA LEU A 95 5.66 9.25 -19.21
C LEU A 95 4.76 9.70 -18.07
N ALA A 96 5.17 10.69 -17.30
CA ALA A 96 4.36 11.29 -16.24
C ALA A 96 3.02 11.79 -16.80
N THR A 97 3.04 12.49 -17.93
CA THR A 97 1.83 12.95 -18.63
C THR A 97 0.94 11.79 -19.07
N ALA A 98 1.52 10.74 -19.67
CA ALA A 98 0.77 9.59 -20.15
C ALA A 98 0.18 8.72 -19.04
N LEU A 99 0.81 8.68 -17.86
CA LEU A 99 0.27 8.05 -16.67
C LEU A 99 -0.83 8.93 -16.04
N GLY A 100 -0.62 10.23 -15.92
CA GLY A 100 -1.67 11.16 -15.47
C GLY A 100 -2.94 11.09 -16.30
N ALA A 101 -2.82 10.89 -17.62
CA ALA A 101 -3.96 10.67 -18.52
C ALA A 101 -4.72 9.35 -18.25
N ASP A 102 -4.04 8.29 -17.78
CA ASP A 102 -4.68 7.03 -17.41
C ASP A 102 -5.45 7.13 -16.07
N ARG A 103 -5.13 8.13 -15.24
CA ARG A 103 -5.67 8.30 -13.88
C ARG A 103 -6.11 9.74 -13.63
N SER A 104 -7.28 10.07 -14.15
CA SER A 104 -7.85 11.43 -14.06
C SER A 104 -7.99 11.96 -12.62
N ASN A 105 -8.15 11.07 -11.64
CA ASN A 105 -8.27 11.37 -10.20
C ASN A 105 -6.95 11.63 -9.49
N MET A 106 -5.81 11.31 -10.11
CA MET A 106 -4.48 11.48 -9.51
C MET A 106 -3.88 12.81 -9.94
N ARG A 107 -3.30 13.55 -8.99
CA ARG A 107 -2.46 14.70 -9.29
C ARG A 107 -1.07 14.21 -9.71
N VAL A 108 -0.58 14.69 -10.84
CA VAL A 108 0.77 14.39 -11.31
C VAL A 108 1.58 15.67 -11.41
N GLU A 109 2.73 15.68 -10.73
CA GLU A 109 3.65 16.82 -10.72
C GLU A 109 5.10 16.40 -10.98
N ILE A 110 5.84 17.29 -11.64
CA ILE A 110 7.20 17.04 -12.13
C ILE A 110 8.10 18.19 -11.68
N PRO A 111 8.78 18.05 -10.54
CA PRO A 111 9.93 18.90 -10.24
C PRO A 111 11.14 18.50 -11.09
N HIS A 112 11.81 19.48 -11.69
CA HIS A 112 13.05 19.29 -12.45
C HIS A 112 14.25 19.76 -11.65
N TRP A 113 15.35 19.02 -11.72
CA TRP A 113 16.61 19.43 -11.13
C TRP A 113 17.17 20.68 -11.82
N ASN A 114 17.50 21.70 -11.04
CA ASN A 114 18.14 22.92 -11.52
C ASN A 114 19.59 22.98 -11.01
N ASP A 115 20.55 22.81 -11.93
CA ASP A 115 21.98 22.83 -11.61
C ASP A 115 22.48 24.21 -11.14
N THR A 116 21.84 25.31 -11.55
CA THR A 116 22.26 26.64 -11.08
C THR A 116 21.95 26.82 -9.60
N THR A 117 20.76 26.39 -9.17
CA THR A 117 20.33 26.54 -7.77
C THR A 117 20.67 25.34 -6.89
N GLN A 118 21.15 24.24 -7.48
CA GLN A 118 21.37 22.96 -6.79
C GLN A 118 20.13 22.50 -6.01
N ALA A 119 18.96 22.70 -6.63
CA ALA A 119 17.67 22.37 -6.03
C ALA A 119 16.67 22.01 -7.13
N ASN A 120 15.62 21.28 -6.75
CA ASN A 120 14.49 21.06 -7.64
C ASN A 120 13.71 22.37 -7.87
N SER A 121 13.26 22.58 -9.11
CA SER A 121 12.36 23.66 -9.48
C SER A 121 11.00 23.52 -8.79
N ALA A 122 10.19 24.57 -8.84
CA ALA A 122 8.78 24.45 -8.51
C ALA A 122 8.14 23.39 -9.42
N ALA A 123 7.37 22.48 -8.83
CA ALA A 123 6.83 21.34 -9.56
C ALA A 123 5.85 21.80 -10.65
N THR A 124 6.07 21.32 -11.88
CA THR A 124 5.13 21.51 -12.99
C THR A 124 3.98 20.53 -12.83
N VAL A 125 2.75 21.02 -12.87
CA VAL A 125 1.55 20.18 -12.75
C VAL A 125 1.11 19.76 -14.15
N VAL A 126 1.29 18.48 -14.50
CA VAL A 126 0.87 17.96 -15.82
C VAL A 126 -0.53 17.34 -15.78
N GLN A 127 -0.99 16.97 -14.59
CA GLN A 127 -2.38 16.58 -14.34
C GLN A 127 -2.77 17.09 -12.96
N ALA A 128 -3.77 17.96 -12.87
CA ALA A 128 -4.18 18.55 -11.60
C ALA A 128 -4.77 17.52 -10.63
N GLY A 129 -5.28 16.41 -11.18
CA GLY A 129 -6.17 15.48 -10.51
C GLY A 129 -7.57 16.09 -10.39
N THR A 130 -8.61 15.31 -10.62
CA THR A 130 -9.93 15.71 -10.13
C THR A 130 -9.94 15.47 -8.63
N SER A 131 -10.06 16.53 -7.82
CA SER A 131 -10.46 16.38 -6.42
C SER A 131 -11.70 15.47 -6.40
N GLY A 132 -11.62 14.34 -5.71
CA GLY A 132 -12.69 13.36 -5.78
C GLY A 132 -14.03 13.99 -5.40
N ALA A 133 -15.09 13.72 -6.17
CA ALA A 133 -16.42 13.65 -5.56
C ALA A 133 -16.30 12.70 -4.34
N ALA A 134 -17.05 12.96 -3.26
CA ALA A 134 -16.98 12.24 -1.97
C ALA A 134 -16.15 10.94 -2.04
N GLY A 135 -14.85 11.03 -1.69
CA GLY A 135 -13.90 9.97 -2.00
C GLY A 135 -14.15 8.75 -1.13
N ILE A 136 -13.99 7.54 -1.69
CA ILE A 136 -13.94 6.30 -0.90
C ILE A 136 -12.69 6.37 -0.02
N ALA A 137 -12.89 6.64 1.27
CA ALA A 137 -11.80 6.73 2.25
C ALA A 137 -11.44 5.37 2.85
N PHE A 138 -12.38 4.42 2.77
CA PHE A 138 -12.20 3.06 3.25
C PHE A 138 -13.13 2.12 2.48
N HIS A 139 -12.63 0.96 2.06
CA HIS A 139 -13.43 -0.07 1.40
C HIS A 139 -12.86 -1.46 1.63
N ASP A 140 -13.72 -2.40 1.98
CA ASP A 140 -13.34 -3.79 2.16
C ASP A 140 -14.46 -4.72 1.67
N THR A 141 -14.09 -5.66 0.80
CA THR A 141 -14.94 -6.73 0.26
C THR A 141 -14.67 -8.08 0.93
N PHE A 142 -13.75 -8.15 1.90
CA PHE A 142 -13.44 -9.33 2.71
C PHE A 142 -13.05 -10.59 1.92
N ASN A 143 -12.55 -10.43 0.68
CA ASN A 143 -12.11 -11.52 -0.20
C ASN A 143 -10.77 -12.17 0.22
N ARG A 144 -10.58 -12.40 1.53
CA ARG A 144 -9.38 -12.98 2.15
C ARG A 144 -9.76 -13.74 3.42
N THR A 145 -8.89 -14.63 3.87
CA THR A 145 -9.10 -15.42 5.11
C THR A 145 -8.25 -14.89 6.26
N ALA A 146 -8.82 -14.77 7.46
CA ALA A 146 -8.10 -14.40 8.67
C ALA A 146 -8.84 -14.91 9.90
N ALA A 147 -8.11 -15.34 10.93
CA ALA A 147 -8.71 -15.74 12.20
C ALA A 147 -9.29 -14.54 12.97
N ASP A 148 -8.79 -13.33 12.68
CA ASP A 148 -9.27 -12.07 13.24
C ASP A 148 -9.23 -10.99 12.14
N LEU A 149 -10.29 -10.18 12.05
CA LEU A 149 -10.36 -9.03 11.14
C LEU A 149 -9.52 -7.86 11.67
N TYR A 150 -9.36 -7.72 12.97
CA TYR A 150 -8.55 -6.67 13.57
C TYR A 150 -7.09 -6.73 13.09
N GLY A 151 -6.54 -5.58 12.70
CA GLY A 151 -5.18 -5.45 12.19
C GLY A 151 -4.98 -5.93 10.74
N THR A 152 -6.03 -6.44 10.08
CA THR A 152 -5.94 -6.78 8.65
C THR A 152 -6.04 -5.55 7.77
N THR A 153 -5.38 -5.57 6.62
CA THR A 153 -5.43 -4.51 5.62
C THR A 153 -6.69 -4.66 4.75
N PRO A 154 -7.54 -3.62 4.62
CA PRO A 154 -8.69 -3.64 3.71
C PRO A 154 -8.25 -3.47 2.24
N ASP A 155 -9.20 -3.48 1.30
CA ASP A 155 -8.90 -3.22 -0.12
C ASP A 155 -8.46 -1.78 -0.35
N ILE A 156 -9.08 -0.83 0.37
CA ILE A 156 -8.73 0.60 0.39
C ILE A 156 -8.77 1.10 1.84
N GLY A 157 -7.72 1.80 2.26
CA GLY A 157 -7.65 2.48 3.56
C GLY A 157 -6.66 1.86 4.55
N PRO A 158 -6.57 2.42 5.77
CA PRO A 158 -5.72 1.90 6.84
C PRO A 158 -6.17 0.52 7.33
N VAL A 159 -5.32 -0.17 8.09
CA VAL A 159 -5.70 -1.45 8.72
C VAL A 159 -6.93 -1.30 9.63
N TRP A 160 -7.75 -2.34 9.70
CA TRP A 160 -8.90 -2.39 10.60
C TRP A 160 -8.47 -2.19 12.06
N GLY A 161 -9.04 -1.18 12.70
CA GLY A 161 -8.89 -0.90 14.11
C GLY A 161 -10.01 -1.50 14.95
N ARG A 162 -9.97 -1.23 16.25
CA ARG A 162 -11.03 -1.58 17.20
C ARG A 162 -11.11 -0.53 18.28
N ASP A 163 -12.25 -0.50 18.94
CA ASP A 163 -12.42 0.30 20.15
C ASP A 163 -12.11 -0.53 21.41
N GLY A 164 -11.10 -0.10 22.17
CA GLY A 164 -10.81 -0.64 23.50
C GLY A 164 -10.04 -1.97 23.55
N ALA A 165 -10.01 -2.57 24.75
CA ALA A 165 -9.13 -3.69 25.12
C ALA A 165 -9.76 -5.09 25.00
N ASN A 166 -11.05 -5.20 24.64
CA ASN A 166 -11.75 -6.49 24.69
C ASN A 166 -11.67 -7.28 23.38
N ALA A 167 -11.21 -8.52 23.55
CA ALA A 167 -11.25 -9.73 22.72
C ALA A 167 -10.79 -9.63 21.25
N THR A 168 -9.63 -10.23 20.99
CA THR A 168 -9.33 -10.81 19.67
C THR A 168 -10.35 -11.89 19.33
N GLY A 169 -10.71 -12.02 18.05
CA GLY A 169 -11.51 -13.14 17.54
C GLY A 169 -13.03 -12.90 17.44
N ASP A 170 -13.51 -11.69 17.71
CA ASP A 170 -14.95 -11.37 17.58
C ASP A 170 -15.42 -11.43 16.11
N TRP A 171 -14.53 -11.11 15.17
CA TRP A 171 -14.79 -11.16 13.74
C TRP A 171 -13.67 -11.88 13.03
N SER A 172 -14.00 -12.87 12.21
CA SER A 172 -13.07 -13.59 11.34
C SER A 172 -13.36 -13.27 9.89
N LEU A 173 -12.45 -13.63 8.99
CA LEU A 173 -12.67 -13.56 7.55
C LEU A 173 -12.65 -14.98 6.97
N ASP A 174 -13.68 -15.36 6.23
CA ASP A 174 -13.81 -16.71 5.65
C ASP A 174 -13.42 -16.79 4.17
N GLY A 175 -12.92 -15.70 3.59
CA GLY A 175 -12.59 -15.58 2.17
C GLY A 175 -13.68 -14.91 1.35
N THR A 176 -14.86 -14.66 1.93
CA THR A 176 -15.98 -13.96 1.28
C THR A 176 -16.59 -12.88 2.17
N ASP A 177 -16.66 -13.12 3.48
CA ASP A 177 -17.34 -12.25 4.42
C ASP A 177 -16.48 -11.98 5.66
N ALA A 178 -16.76 -10.86 6.33
CA ALA A 178 -16.49 -10.74 7.75
C ALA A 178 -17.58 -11.48 8.53
N VAL A 179 -17.20 -12.50 9.29
CA VAL A 179 -18.10 -13.40 10.01
C VAL A 179 -18.01 -13.16 11.50
N ARG A 180 -19.16 -12.92 12.14
CA ARG A 180 -19.24 -12.74 13.59
C ARG A 180 -19.07 -14.06 14.32
N THR A 181 -18.10 -14.10 15.22
CA THR A 181 -17.91 -15.21 16.18
C THR A 181 -18.89 -15.04 17.35
N ALA A 182 -19.40 -16.17 17.85
CA ALA A 182 -20.25 -16.19 19.04
C ALA A 182 -19.41 -15.88 20.29
N ASP A 183 -19.54 -14.66 20.83
CA ASP A 183 -18.87 -14.25 22.05
C ASP A 183 -19.77 -13.40 22.96
N ALA A 184 -19.25 -13.06 24.14
CA ALA A 184 -19.95 -12.26 25.15
C ALA A 184 -19.74 -10.75 24.97
N THR A 185 -19.07 -10.30 23.90
CA THR A 185 -18.79 -8.88 23.64
C THR A 185 -19.71 -8.34 22.54
N VAL A 186 -19.62 -7.03 22.28
CA VAL A 186 -20.30 -6.39 21.14
C VAL A 186 -19.42 -6.44 19.89
N GLY A 187 -18.11 -6.69 20.04
CA GLY A 187 -17.08 -6.70 18.99
C GLY A 187 -17.19 -5.56 17.98
N THR A 188 -16.71 -4.39 18.39
CA THR A 188 -16.68 -3.19 17.55
C THR A 188 -15.44 -3.18 16.68
N LEU A 189 -15.62 -3.05 15.37
CA LEU A 189 -14.55 -2.84 14.42
C LEU A 189 -14.61 -1.44 13.84
N LEU A 190 -13.44 -0.82 13.71
CA LEU A 190 -13.31 0.58 13.29
C LEU A 190 -12.49 0.70 12.01
N ALA A 191 -13.06 1.40 11.05
CA ALA A 191 -12.40 1.90 9.86
C ALA A 191 -11.96 3.34 10.12
N THR A 192 -10.65 3.61 9.98
CA THR A 192 -10.14 4.99 10.05
C THR A 192 -10.27 5.64 8.68
N ALA A 193 -10.88 6.81 8.63
CA ALA A 193 -11.08 7.65 7.45
C ALA A 193 -10.59 9.09 7.72
N ALA A 194 -10.55 9.93 6.69
CA ALA A 194 -10.27 11.35 6.88
C ALA A 194 -11.45 12.07 7.58
N PRO A 195 -11.21 13.10 8.41
CA PRO A 195 -12.28 13.93 8.93
C PRO A 195 -13.09 14.60 7.81
N GLY A 196 -14.40 14.72 8.01
CA GLY A 196 -15.31 15.37 7.07
C GLY A 196 -16.73 14.82 7.19
N GLU A 197 -17.64 15.25 6.33
CA GLU A 197 -18.97 14.65 6.25
C GLU A 197 -18.89 13.21 5.75
N MET A 198 -19.28 12.23 6.55
CA MET A 198 -19.16 10.82 6.17
C MET A 198 -20.47 10.24 5.66
N THR A 199 -20.38 9.34 4.67
CA THR A 199 -21.38 8.31 4.40
C THR A 199 -20.74 6.95 4.60
N THR A 200 -21.22 6.22 5.60
CA THR A 200 -20.85 4.82 5.86
C THR A 200 -21.91 3.92 5.25
N TRP A 201 -21.49 2.87 4.57
CA TRP A 201 -22.35 1.88 3.95
C TRP A 201 -21.85 0.46 4.25
N ALA A 202 -22.77 -0.47 4.43
CA ALA A 202 -22.45 -1.89 4.56
C ALA A 202 -23.52 -2.77 3.90
N SER A 203 -23.10 -3.87 3.27
CA SER A 203 -23.96 -4.99 2.90
C SER A 203 -23.74 -6.14 3.89
N ALA A 204 -24.82 -6.72 4.41
CA ALA A 204 -24.75 -7.70 5.47
C ALA A 204 -25.88 -8.72 5.40
N ASN A 205 -25.65 -9.87 6.02
CA ASN A 205 -26.67 -10.85 6.38
C ASN A 205 -26.87 -10.83 7.89
N VAL A 206 -28.12 -10.60 8.32
CA VAL A 206 -28.48 -10.52 9.73
C VAL A 206 -29.65 -11.47 10.01
N SER A 207 -29.52 -12.28 11.06
CA SER A 207 -30.63 -13.10 11.52
C SER A 207 -31.69 -12.22 12.20
N THR A 208 -32.97 -12.57 12.06
CA THR A 208 -34.11 -12.01 12.83
C THR A 208 -34.89 -13.05 13.63
N THR A 209 -34.44 -14.32 13.62
CA THR A 209 -34.93 -15.41 14.47
C THR A 209 -35.14 -15.00 15.94
N GLN A 210 -36.27 -15.43 16.51
CA GLN A 210 -36.58 -15.25 17.92
C GLN A 210 -35.67 -16.14 18.78
N ASN A 211 -34.93 -15.54 19.70
CA ASN A 211 -34.12 -16.26 20.69
C ASN A 211 -34.43 -15.82 22.14
N GLY A 212 -35.56 -15.11 22.33
CA GLY A 212 -35.98 -14.56 23.62
C GLY A 212 -35.18 -13.34 24.10
N THR A 213 -34.17 -12.90 23.35
CA THR A 213 -33.33 -11.74 23.70
C THR A 213 -33.34 -10.70 22.58
N ALA A 214 -33.51 -9.43 22.93
CA ALA A 214 -33.39 -8.36 21.94
C ALA A 214 -31.93 -8.23 21.49
N ARG A 215 -31.72 -8.05 20.19
CA ARG A 215 -30.38 -7.86 19.60
C ARG A 215 -30.31 -6.55 18.85
N SER A 216 -29.12 -5.98 18.76
CA SER A 216 -28.87 -4.78 17.97
C SER A 216 -27.51 -4.84 17.30
N MET A 217 -27.50 -4.61 15.99
CA MET A 217 -26.29 -4.32 15.21
C MET A 217 -26.22 -2.81 14.98
N ARG A 218 -25.01 -2.24 14.99
CA ARG A 218 -24.80 -0.80 14.82
C ARG A 218 -23.84 -0.54 13.66
N LEU A 219 -24.22 0.38 12.77
CA LEU A 219 -23.33 0.99 11.79
C LEU A 219 -22.95 2.38 12.30
N TYR A 220 -21.66 2.61 12.56
CA TYR A 220 -21.14 3.88 13.02
C TYR A 220 -20.70 4.76 11.85
N SER A 221 -20.96 6.05 11.98
CA SER A 221 -20.41 7.11 11.13
C SER A 221 -20.06 8.29 12.02
N GLN A 222 -19.08 9.11 11.62
CA GLN A 222 -18.66 10.26 12.41
C GLN A 222 -18.28 9.90 13.86
N MET A 223 -17.53 8.82 14.03
CA MET A 223 -16.99 8.42 15.32
C MET A 223 -15.66 9.12 15.57
N LYS A 224 -15.59 9.85 16.69
CA LYS A 224 -14.35 10.43 17.23
C LYS A 224 -13.78 9.56 18.34
N ASP A 225 -14.66 9.01 19.16
CA ASP A 225 -14.38 8.10 20.27
C ASP A 225 -15.72 7.46 20.72
N ASN A 226 -15.71 6.69 21.80
CA ASN A 226 -16.92 6.00 22.30
C ASN A 226 -17.93 6.89 23.01
N SER A 227 -17.55 8.14 23.25
CA SER A 227 -18.37 9.16 23.86
C SER A 227 -18.96 10.10 22.81
N ASN A 228 -18.41 10.13 21.59
CA ASN A 228 -18.75 11.06 20.52
C ASN A 228 -18.86 10.32 19.18
N SER A 229 -20.09 9.94 18.81
CA SER A 229 -20.38 9.20 17.57
C SER A 229 -21.81 9.36 17.08
N ILE A 230 -22.05 9.03 15.81
CA ILE A 230 -23.40 8.81 15.26
C ILE A 230 -23.49 7.35 14.85
N TYR A 231 -24.65 6.73 15.04
CA TYR A 231 -24.86 5.36 14.57
C TYR A 231 -26.30 5.08 14.15
N LEU A 232 -26.41 4.15 13.22
CA LEU A 232 -27.63 3.51 12.79
C LEU A 232 -27.71 2.16 13.49
N ALA A 233 -28.71 1.97 14.35
CA ALA A 233 -28.94 0.71 15.05
C ALA A 233 -30.08 -0.05 14.36
N LEU A 234 -29.79 -1.22 13.80
CA LEU A 234 -30.81 -2.21 13.44
C LEU A 234 -31.06 -3.06 14.69
N SER A 235 -32.30 -3.05 15.19
CA SER A 235 -32.70 -3.78 16.39
C SER A 235 -33.73 -4.84 16.03
N VAL A 236 -33.59 -6.04 16.59
CA VAL A 236 -34.60 -7.09 16.51
C VAL A 236 -35.13 -7.33 17.91
N SER A 237 -36.43 -7.15 18.10
CA SER A 237 -37.08 -7.41 19.38
C SER A 237 -37.02 -8.89 19.75
N ALA A 238 -37.33 -9.24 21.01
CA ALA A 238 -37.39 -10.63 21.46
C ALA A 238 -38.39 -11.49 20.66
N VAL A 239 -39.39 -10.86 20.03
CA VAL A 239 -40.38 -11.49 19.14
C VAL A 239 -40.02 -11.38 17.65
N GLY A 240 -38.76 -11.07 17.31
CA GLY A 240 -38.26 -11.16 15.94
C GLY A 240 -38.66 -10.00 15.03
N VAL A 241 -39.29 -8.94 15.57
CA VAL A 241 -39.68 -7.75 14.79
C VAL A 241 -38.48 -6.81 14.63
N PRO A 242 -38.03 -6.53 13.39
CA PRO A 242 -36.94 -5.60 13.12
C PRO A 242 -37.42 -4.15 13.14
N SER A 243 -36.62 -3.27 13.72
CA SER A 243 -36.75 -1.80 13.70
C SER A 243 -35.38 -1.18 13.48
N PHE A 244 -35.31 0.08 13.07
CA PHE A 244 -34.03 0.79 13.06
C PHE A 244 -34.15 2.22 13.55
N THR A 245 -33.05 2.69 14.14
CA THR A 245 -32.99 3.98 14.84
C THR A 245 -31.69 4.69 14.47
N ILE A 246 -31.77 5.99 14.21
CA ILE A 246 -30.59 6.87 14.18
C ILE A 246 -30.40 7.42 15.58
N SER A 247 -29.21 7.26 16.13
CA SER A 247 -28.82 7.84 17.41
C SER A 247 -27.51 8.59 17.29
N LYS A 248 -27.34 9.61 18.14
CA LYS A 248 -26.04 10.21 18.42
C LYS A 248 -25.61 9.86 19.84
N ARG A 249 -24.32 9.90 20.08
CA ARG A 249 -23.72 9.91 21.41
C ARG A 249 -22.80 11.11 21.50
N ILE A 250 -23.00 11.96 22.49
CA ILE A 250 -22.19 13.17 22.71
C ILE A 250 -21.82 13.22 24.19
N GLY A 251 -20.53 13.29 24.50
CA GLY A 251 -20.03 13.19 25.89
C GLY A 251 -20.52 11.94 26.63
N GLY A 252 -20.71 10.82 25.93
CA GLY A 252 -21.19 9.56 26.49
C GLY A 252 -22.72 9.45 26.60
N THR A 253 -23.47 10.54 26.42
CA THR A 253 -24.93 10.55 26.48
C THR A 253 -25.52 10.17 25.14
N VAL A 254 -26.37 9.14 25.12
CA VAL A 254 -27.08 8.68 23.92
C VAL A 254 -28.37 9.48 23.73
N THR A 255 -28.64 9.94 22.52
CA THR A 255 -29.89 10.60 22.12
C THR A 255 -30.40 10.00 20.82
N VAL A 256 -31.65 9.56 20.83
CA VAL A 256 -32.34 9.09 19.62
C VAL A 256 -32.73 10.30 18.77
N LEU A 257 -32.37 10.28 17.49
CA LEU A 257 -32.72 11.32 16.53
C LEU A 257 -34.01 10.98 15.77
N ASN A 258 -34.18 9.71 15.37
CA ASN A 258 -35.39 9.21 14.71
C ASN A 258 -35.44 7.66 14.76
N THR A 259 -36.63 7.09 14.67
CA THR A 259 -36.87 5.63 14.67
C THR A 259 -37.92 5.24 13.63
N ALA A 260 -37.63 4.20 12.86
CA ALA A 260 -38.63 3.44 12.10
C ALA A 260 -39.04 2.20 12.92
N ALA A 261 -40.31 2.14 13.31
CA ALA A 261 -40.83 1.06 14.16
C ALA A 261 -40.83 -0.32 13.48
N THR A 262 -40.87 -0.36 12.15
CA THR A 262 -40.81 -1.59 11.35
C THR A 262 -39.92 -1.39 10.12
N VAL A 263 -39.36 -2.49 9.62
CA VAL A 263 -38.61 -2.56 8.35
C VAL A 263 -39.29 -3.55 7.42
N PRO A 264 -40.23 -3.12 6.55
CA PRO A 264 -41.04 -4.05 5.75
C PRO A 264 -40.22 -4.97 4.83
N THR A 265 -39.00 -4.56 4.48
CA THR A 265 -38.09 -5.33 3.62
C THR A 265 -37.25 -6.35 4.37
N VAL A 266 -37.38 -6.45 5.70
CA VAL A 266 -36.65 -7.43 6.52
C VAL A 266 -37.67 -8.40 7.09
N ALA A 267 -37.53 -9.68 6.79
CA ALA A 267 -38.46 -10.69 7.28
C ALA A 267 -38.34 -10.82 8.80
N THR A 268 -39.47 -11.02 9.46
CA THR A 268 -39.51 -11.37 10.88
C THR A 268 -39.15 -12.84 11.07
N ASP A 269 -38.43 -13.16 12.14
CA ASP A 269 -38.12 -14.55 12.52
C ASP A 269 -37.38 -15.38 11.43
N SER A 270 -36.52 -14.73 10.63
CA SER A 270 -35.72 -15.38 9.60
C SER A 270 -34.30 -15.68 10.09
N ALA A 271 -33.74 -16.82 9.71
CA ALA A 271 -32.35 -17.18 10.02
C ALA A 271 -31.34 -16.30 9.28
N SER A 272 -31.72 -15.69 8.15
CA SER A 272 -30.88 -14.80 7.38
C SER A 272 -31.71 -13.76 6.64
N ASN A 273 -31.31 -12.50 6.71
CA ASN A 273 -31.86 -11.42 5.91
C ASN A 273 -30.71 -10.66 5.28
N GLU A 274 -30.70 -10.62 3.96
CA GLU A 274 -29.78 -9.78 3.22
C GLU A 274 -30.25 -8.33 3.30
N LEU A 275 -29.35 -7.45 3.70
CA LEU A 275 -29.66 -6.06 3.90
C LEU A 275 -28.50 -5.13 3.55
N THR A 276 -28.86 -3.93 3.15
CA THR A 276 -27.94 -2.80 2.98
C THR A 276 -28.22 -1.77 4.05
N LEU A 277 -27.16 -1.27 4.66
CA LEU A 277 -27.20 -0.22 5.68
C LEU A 277 -26.44 0.99 5.15
N GLU A 278 -27.02 2.17 5.33
CA GLU A 278 -26.34 3.42 4.99
C GLU A 278 -26.59 4.44 6.09
N LEU A 279 -25.54 5.13 6.52
CA LEU A 279 -25.62 6.26 7.44
C LEU A 279 -24.80 7.41 6.88
N SER A 280 -25.45 8.53 6.57
CA SER A 280 -24.82 9.71 6.01
C SER A 280 -25.08 10.95 6.86
N LEU A 281 -24.06 11.82 6.97
CA LEU A 281 -24.19 13.19 7.47
C LEU A 281 -24.03 14.16 6.29
N SER A 282 -24.94 15.12 6.15
CA SER A 282 -24.74 16.30 5.31
C SER A 282 -25.26 17.55 6.01
N GLY A 283 -24.37 18.51 6.26
CA GLY A 283 -24.60 19.63 7.16
C GLY A 283 -25.01 19.15 8.56
N THR A 284 -26.23 19.51 8.97
CA THR A 284 -26.84 19.05 10.23
C THR A 284 -27.73 17.81 10.06
N THR A 285 -27.98 17.36 8.83
CA THR A 285 -28.94 16.29 8.55
C THR A 285 -28.25 14.94 8.56
N VAL A 286 -28.76 14.02 9.37
CA VAL A 286 -28.32 12.63 9.42
C VAL A 286 -29.37 11.77 8.74
N THR A 287 -29.00 11.02 7.72
CA THR A 287 -29.89 10.07 7.03
C THR A 287 -29.44 8.65 7.30
N GLY A 288 -30.36 7.81 7.76
CA GLY A 288 -30.14 6.39 7.99
C GLY A 288 -31.05 5.59 7.06
N LYS A 289 -30.50 4.60 6.36
CA LYS A 289 -31.25 3.70 5.49
C LYS A 289 -31.02 2.25 5.85
N VAL A 290 -32.09 1.47 5.76
CA VAL A 290 -32.06 0.01 5.74
C VAL A 290 -32.80 -0.42 4.49
N ASN A 291 -32.09 -1.07 3.56
CA ASN A 291 -32.56 -1.32 2.20
C ASN A 291 -33.08 -0.02 1.55
N SER A 292 -34.31 -0.01 1.06
CA SER A 292 -34.93 1.16 0.44
C SER A 292 -35.59 2.12 1.44
N GLN A 293 -35.71 1.78 2.73
CA GLN A 293 -36.37 2.61 3.72
C GLN A 293 -35.40 3.59 4.37
N ALA A 294 -35.74 4.88 4.38
CA ALA A 294 -34.93 5.93 4.96
C ALA A 294 -35.65 6.63 6.12
N ILE A 295 -34.90 7.04 7.14
CA ILE A 295 -35.32 8.02 8.14
C ILE A 295 -34.26 9.11 8.27
N THR A 296 -34.67 10.29 8.72
CA THR A 296 -33.79 11.45 8.87
C THR A 296 -33.84 12.03 10.28
N GLY A 297 -32.69 12.39 10.82
CA GLY A 297 -32.54 13.13 12.07
C GLY A 297 -31.82 14.46 11.84
N THR A 298 -31.76 15.30 12.87
CA THR A 298 -31.04 16.57 12.82
C THR A 298 -30.14 16.73 14.03
N LEU A 299 -28.90 17.14 13.78
CA LEU A 299 -27.93 17.52 14.80
C LEU A 299 -28.05 19.01 15.12
N LEU A 300 -27.81 19.34 16.38
CA LEU A 300 -27.60 20.71 16.81
C LEU A 300 -26.17 21.15 16.44
N PRO A 301 -25.92 22.47 16.27
CA PRO A 301 -24.57 22.97 16.05
C PRO A 301 -23.55 22.54 17.11
N ALA A 302 -23.97 22.43 18.38
CA ALA A 302 -23.11 21.95 19.46
C ALA A 302 -22.69 20.47 19.29
N ASP A 303 -23.53 19.63 18.67
CA ASP A 303 -23.19 18.25 18.37
C ASP A 303 -22.10 18.20 17.29
N LEU A 304 -22.23 19.01 16.24
CA LEU A 304 -21.23 19.11 15.17
C LEU A 304 -19.87 19.56 15.73
N THR A 305 -19.86 20.49 16.68
CA THR A 305 -18.62 20.90 17.38
C THR A 305 -18.01 19.74 18.15
N ALA A 306 -18.81 18.96 18.89
CA ALA A 306 -18.31 17.81 19.64
C ALA A 306 -17.74 16.70 18.72
N LEU A 307 -18.39 16.49 17.58
CA LEU A 307 -17.99 15.55 16.52
C LEU A 307 -16.88 16.10 15.61
N SER A 308 -16.43 17.35 15.80
CA SER A 308 -15.33 17.92 15.02
C SER A 308 -14.07 17.06 15.15
N GLY A 309 -13.48 16.75 13.99
CA GLY A 309 -12.32 15.87 13.87
C GLY A 309 -12.67 14.38 13.94
N ALA A 310 -13.94 13.98 13.97
CA ALA A 310 -14.33 12.59 13.84
C ALA A 310 -13.75 12.00 12.55
N SER A 311 -13.04 10.89 12.70
CA SER A 311 -12.24 10.28 11.63
C SER A 311 -12.44 8.77 11.58
N MET A 312 -13.46 8.24 12.26
CA MET A 312 -13.74 6.80 12.30
C MET A 312 -15.17 6.51 11.89
N ALA A 313 -15.34 5.38 11.24
CA ALA A 313 -16.60 4.70 11.01
C ALA A 313 -16.43 3.24 11.44
N GLY A 314 -17.49 2.46 11.44
CA GLY A 314 -17.35 1.05 11.80
C GLY A 314 -18.66 0.34 11.91
N PHE A 315 -18.60 -0.86 12.44
CA PHE A 315 -19.78 -1.62 12.79
C PHE A 315 -19.55 -2.35 14.11
N ALA A 316 -20.63 -2.65 14.81
CA ALA A 316 -20.60 -3.50 15.98
C ALA A 316 -21.77 -4.48 15.93
N GLY A 317 -21.48 -5.73 16.26
CA GLY A 317 -22.46 -6.81 16.29
C GLY A 317 -23.35 -6.74 17.54
N SER A 318 -24.22 -7.73 17.66
CA SER A 318 -25.01 -7.93 18.88
C SER A 318 -24.31 -8.92 19.81
N THR A 319 -24.45 -8.72 21.12
CA THR A 319 -23.93 -9.67 22.11
C THR A 319 -24.62 -11.02 21.94
N GLY A 320 -23.85 -12.10 21.75
CA GLY A 320 -24.38 -13.45 21.51
C GLY A 320 -24.94 -13.69 20.09
N GLY A 321 -24.73 -12.77 19.15
CA GLY A 321 -25.19 -12.86 17.75
C GLY A 321 -24.25 -13.66 16.85
N ALA A 322 -24.14 -14.98 17.06
CA ALA A 322 -23.41 -15.83 16.13
C ALA A 322 -24.05 -15.82 14.73
N GLY A 323 -23.24 -15.69 13.68
CA GLY A 323 -23.70 -15.88 12.29
C GLY A 323 -24.10 -14.62 11.54
N ASP A 324 -24.02 -13.42 12.14
CA ASP A 324 -24.08 -12.17 11.39
C ASP A 324 -22.85 -12.10 10.44
N ARG A 325 -23.09 -11.68 9.20
CA ARG A 325 -22.06 -11.59 8.15
C ARG A 325 -22.07 -10.21 7.52
N ILE A 326 -20.90 -9.69 7.18
CA ILE A 326 -20.78 -8.46 6.38
C ILE A 326 -20.03 -8.81 5.12
N HIS A 327 -20.68 -8.56 3.99
CA HIS A 327 -20.18 -8.86 2.65
C HIS A 327 -19.28 -7.74 2.13
N GLU A 328 -19.60 -6.50 2.48
CA GLU A 328 -18.86 -5.34 2.00
C GLU A 328 -19.06 -4.17 2.96
N PHE A 329 -17.99 -3.42 3.23
CA PHE A 329 -18.02 -2.22 4.06
C PHE A 329 -17.33 -1.06 3.35
N LYS A 330 -17.96 0.11 3.35
CA LYS A 330 -17.47 1.29 2.63
C LYS A 330 -17.69 2.58 3.41
N VAL A 331 -16.71 3.47 3.38
CA VAL A 331 -16.79 4.83 3.93
C VAL A 331 -16.44 5.81 2.82
N THR A 332 -17.30 6.80 2.63
CA THR A 332 -17.03 7.95 1.76
C THR A 332 -17.00 9.23 2.58
N VAL A 333 -16.12 10.16 2.24
CA VAL A 333 -15.97 11.45 2.94
C VAL A 333 -16.26 12.59 1.95
N GLY A 334 -17.19 13.48 2.30
CA GLY A 334 -17.73 14.56 1.49
C GLY A 334 -16.86 15.80 1.35
N VAL A 335 -15.74 15.88 2.10
CA VAL A 335 -14.65 16.80 1.74
C VAL A 335 -13.84 16.09 0.66
N PRO A 336 -13.64 16.69 -0.54
CA PRO A 336 -12.76 16.10 -1.53
C PRO A 336 -11.41 15.88 -0.86
N ALA A 337 -11.01 14.63 -0.68
CA ALA A 337 -9.63 14.34 -0.35
C ALA A 337 -8.78 15.03 -1.43
N ALA A 338 -7.66 15.64 -1.04
CA ALA A 338 -6.68 16.07 -2.04
C ALA A 338 -6.44 14.87 -2.95
N PRO A 339 -6.48 15.06 -4.29
CA PRO A 339 -6.24 13.95 -5.20
C PRO A 339 -4.93 13.26 -4.82
N PRO A 340 -4.90 11.92 -4.78
CA PRO A 340 -3.66 11.18 -4.57
C PRO A 340 -2.57 11.70 -5.51
N LYS A 341 -1.33 11.70 -5.06
CA LYS A 341 -0.26 12.45 -5.73
C LYS A 341 0.84 11.54 -6.25
N ALA A 342 1.09 11.60 -7.56
CA ALA A 342 2.30 11.07 -8.16
C ALA A 342 3.32 12.19 -8.41
N THR A 343 4.49 12.08 -7.79
CA THR A 343 5.61 13.02 -7.99
C THR A 343 6.68 12.37 -8.85
N PHE A 344 7.08 13.03 -9.94
CA PHE A 344 8.14 12.59 -10.83
C PHE A 344 9.36 13.50 -10.69
N TYR A 345 10.31 13.12 -9.84
CA TYR A 345 11.56 13.85 -9.68
C TYR A 345 12.46 13.63 -10.89
N ASN A 346 12.49 14.61 -11.79
CA ASN A 346 13.32 14.55 -12.98
C ASN A 346 14.71 15.17 -12.70
N ALA A 347 15.67 14.33 -12.34
CA ALA A 347 17.05 14.74 -12.11
C ALA A 347 17.95 14.56 -13.35
N SER A 348 17.36 14.40 -14.53
CA SER A 348 18.11 14.40 -15.78
C SER A 348 18.78 15.74 -16.01
N MET A 349 20.07 15.71 -16.35
CA MET A 349 20.85 16.93 -16.52
C MET A 349 21.79 16.80 -17.73
N PRO A 350 21.77 17.76 -18.69
CA PRO A 350 22.63 17.71 -19.84
C PRO A 350 24.12 17.60 -19.50
N GLY A 351 24.82 16.71 -20.21
CA GLY A 351 26.25 16.45 -19.99
C GLY A 351 26.58 15.74 -18.66
N SER A 352 25.60 15.44 -17.81
CA SER A 352 25.86 14.81 -16.53
C SER A 352 26.27 13.34 -16.66
N THR A 353 26.95 12.86 -15.62
CA THR A 353 27.25 11.44 -15.37
C THR A 353 26.67 11.05 -14.02
N LEU A 354 26.60 9.74 -13.75
CA LEU A 354 26.20 9.23 -12.45
C LEU A 354 27.07 9.75 -11.30
N THR A 355 28.37 10.01 -11.50
CA THR A 355 29.23 10.63 -10.47
C THR A 355 28.75 12.03 -10.09
N TYR A 356 28.31 12.82 -11.08
CA TYR A 356 27.73 14.14 -10.80
C TYR A 356 26.44 14.04 -9.97
N GLN A 357 25.58 13.06 -10.26
CA GLN A 357 24.31 12.87 -9.55
C GLN A 357 24.52 12.27 -8.15
N GLN A 358 25.48 11.37 -8.01
CA GLN A 358 25.85 10.73 -6.74
C GLN A 358 26.12 11.74 -5.62
N SER A 359 26.80 12.85 -5.93
CA SER A 359 27.10 13.88 -4.93
C SER A 359 25.90 14.78 -4.58
N ARG A 360 24.72 14.55 -5.17
CA ARG A 360 23.51 15.41 -5.09
C ARG A 360 22.23 14.64 -4.75
N LEU A 361 22.33 13.35 -4.45
CA LEU A 361 21.18 12.45 -4.27
C LEU A 361 20.10 12.99 -3.32
N ALA A 362 20.50 13.50 -2.14
CA ALA A 362 19.55 14.03 -1.16
C ALA A 362 18.82 15.31 -1.65
N ALA A 363 19.48 16.13 -2.47
CA ALA A 363 18.89 17.35 -3.03
C ALA A 363 18.00 17.05 -4.25
N MET A 364 18.43 16.11 -5.10
CA MET A 364 17.68 15.64 -6.27
C MET A 364 16.43 14.86 -5.87
N PHE A 365 16.51 14.04 -4.81
CA PHE A 365 15.44 13.17 -4.34
C PHE A 365 15.17 13.42 -2.84
N PRO A 366 14.54 14.56 -2.50
CA PRO A 366 14.37 15.01 -1.13
C PRO A 366 13.31 14.23 -0.33
N THR A 367 12.48 13.44 -1.01
CA THR A 367 11.48 12.56 -0.39
C THR A 367 11.80 11.10 -0.68
N PRO A 368 11.30 10.15 0.15
CA PRO A 368 11.40 8.73 -0.16
C PRO A 368 10.84 8.41 -1.55
N LEU A 369 11.64 7.77 -2.39
CA LEU A 369 11.19 7.27 -3.69
C LEU A 369 10.61 5.86 -3.57
N ASP A 370 9.60 5.57 -4.40
CA ASP A 370 9.11 4.20 -4.59
C ASP A 370 9.90 3.48 -5.69
N VAL A 371 10.34 4.22 -6.72
CA VAL A 371 11.18 3.68 -7.79
C VAL A 371 12.11 4.74 -8.38
N LEU A 372 13.35 4.34 -8.66
CA LEU A 372 14.33 5.10 -9.41
C LEU A 372 14.57 4.47 -10.78
N PHE A 373 14.37 5.26 -11.83
CA PHE A 373 14.87 4.96 -13.16
C PHE A 373 16.30 5.49 -13.32
N VAL A 374 17.21 4.65 -13.80
CA VAL A 374 18.58 5.04 -14.14
C VAL A 374 18.75 4.98 -15.66
N SER A 375 18.98 6.13 -16.29
CA SER A 375 19.04 6.30 -17.74
C SER A 375 20.19 7.24 -18.13
N SER A 376 21.43 6.80 -17.94
CA SER A 376 22.63 7.63 -18.17
C SER A 376 23.74 6.82 -18.83
N CYS A 377 24.03 6.99 -20.11
CA CYS A 377 25.05 6.20 -20.84
C CYS A 377 25.74 6.97 -21.99
N HIS A 378 25.15 8.05 -22.51
CA HIS A 378 25.73 8.83 -23.61
C HIS A 378 27.04 9.54 -23.23
N ASN A 379 27.17 9.98 -21.99
CA ASN A 379 28.29 10.82 -21.52
C ASN A 379 29.51 10.03 -21.00
N TYR A 380 29.62 8.75 -21.34
CA TYR A 380 30.67 7.85 -20.86
C TYR A 380 31.77 7.58 -21.89
N GLY A 381 31.79 8.34 -22.99
CA GLY A 381 32.87 8.30 -23.99
C GLY A 381 33.26 6.88 -24.41
N ALA A 382 34.53 6.54 -24.17
CA ALA A 382 35.13 5.26 -24.54
C ALA A 382 35.01 4.16 -23.48
N ASP A 383 34.26 4.38 -22.39
CA ASP A 383 34.08 3.36 -21.34
C ASP A 383 33.59 2.04 -21.94
N THR A 384 34.27 0.96 -21.55
CA THR A 384 33.82 -0.40 -21.80
C THR A 384 32.57 -0.72 -20.97
N PRO A 385 31.81 -1.76 -21.34
CA PRO A 385 30.66 -2.21 -20.53
C PRO A 385 31.01 -2.49 -19.06
N ALA A 386 32.18 -3.06 -18.78
CA ALA A 386 32.60 -3.38 -17.41
C ALA A 386 32.90 -2.11 -16.59
N GLN A 387 33.58 -1.12 -17.18
CA GLN A 387 33.85 0.16 -16.52
C GLN A 387 32.55 0.91 -16.20
N TYR A 388 31.62 0.94 -17.15
CA TYR A 388 30.34 1.59 -16.95
C TYR A 388 29.45 0.86 -15.93
N ALA A 389 29.44 -0.48 -15.93
CA ALA A 389 28.74 -1.28 -14.91
C ALA A 389 29.27 -1.02 -13.49
N ALA A 390 30.59 -0.85 -13.31
CA ALA A 390 31.17 -0.49 -12.02
C ALA A 390 30.68 0.87 -11.52
N LYS A 391 30.51 1.85 -12.41
CA LYS A 391 29.96 3.17 -12.07
C LYS A 391 28.47 3.11 -11.72
N LEU A 392 27.70 2.24 -12.37
CA LEU A 392 26.32 1.95 -11.98
C LEU A 392 26.26 1.36 -10.57
N ASP A 393 27.12 0.39 -10.26
CA ASP A 393 27.17 -0.24 -8.94
C ASP A 393 27.51 0.79 -7.84
N GLU A 394 28.49 1.67 -8.08
CA GLU A 394 28.87 2.74 -7.15
C GLU A 394 27.71 3.72 -6.90
N PHE A 395 27.08 4.19 -7.98
CA PHE A 395 25.94 5.10 -7.89
C PHE A 395 24.76 4.47 -7.16
N ILE A 396 24.40 3.22 -7.47
CA ILE A 396 23.26 2.54 -6.84
C ILE A 396 23.55 2.25 -5.36
N ALA A 397 24.79 1.93 -5.00
CA ALA A 397 25.19 1.79 -3.60
C ALA A 397 25.02 3.11 -2.83
N ALA A 398 25.48 4.23 -3.40
CA ALA A 398 25.30 5.55 -2.82
C ALA A 398 23.83 5.96 -2.74
N PHE A 399 23.04 5.67 -3.77
CA PHE A 399 21.59 5.91 -3.78
C PHE A 399 20.89 5.13 -2.67
N ARG A 400 21.16 3.83 -2.52
CA ARG A 400 20.56 3.01 -1.47
C ARG A 400 20.94 3.44 -0.06
N ALA A 401 22.09 4.09 0.12
CA ALA A 401 22.45 4.67 1.42
C ALA A 401 21.50 5.83 1.82
N VAL A 402 20.88 6.52 0.87
CA VAL A 402 19.95 7.63 1.09
C VAL A 402 18.48 7.21 0.92
N GLN A 403 18.22 6.26 0.03
CA GLN A 403 16.89 5.82 -0.41
C GLN A 403 16.79 4.28 -0.35
N PRO A 404 16.81 3.67 0.86
CA PRO A 404 17.02 2.23 1.03
C PRO A 404 15.88 1.35 0.52
N SER A 405 14.66 1.88 0.42
CA SER A 405 13.44 1.14 0.05
C SER A 405 13.06 1.26 -1.43
N ALA A 406 13.67 2.17 -2.18
CA ALA A 406 13.26 2.45 -3.55
C ALA A 406 13.63 1.28 -4.48
N GLY A 407 12.68 0.90 -5.34
CA GLY A 407 12.94 -0.02 -6.44
C GLY A 407 13.93 0.56 -7.46
N ILE A 408 14.67 -0.29 -8.15
CA ILE A 408 15.65 0.14 -9.16
C ILE A 408 15.26 -0.39 -10.53
N VAL A 409 15.16 0.51 -11.50
CA VAL A 409 14.87 0.19 -12.90
C VAL A 409 15.97 0.77 -13.79
N ILE A 410 16.66 -0.09 -14.53
CA ILE A 410 17.68 0.32 -15.50
C ILE A 410 17.02 0.55 -16.86
N CYS A 411 17.28 1.69 -17.48
CA CYS A 411 16.85 1.97 -18.85
C CYS A 411 18.04 1.84 -19.79
N SER A 412 17.91 1.06 -20.87
CA SER A 412 18.78 1.29 -22.02
C SER A 412 18.49 2.66 -22.62
N GLN A 413 19.45 3.24 -23.34
CA GLN A 413 19.25 4.50 -24.07
C GLN A 413 19.10 4.25 -25.57
N ASN A 414 18.55 5.23 -26.29
CA ASN A 414 18.51 5.21 -27.75
C ASN A 414 19.92 5.05 -28.35
N PRO A 415 20.04 4.50 -29.57
CA PRO A 415 21.33 4.35 -30.22
C PRO A 415 21.93 5.72 -30.60
N GLN A 416 23.25 5.83 -30.57
CA GLN A 416 23.96 6.91 -31.25
C GLN A 416 24.11 6.57 -32.73
N LYS A 417 24.12 7.60 -33.59
CA LYS A 417 24.33 7.54 -35.04
C LYS A 417 25.33 8.62 -35.46
N PRO A 418 25.99 8.52 -36.63
CA PRO A 418 26.77 9.62 -37.16
C PRO A 418 25.91 10.91 -37.21
N PRO A 419 26.47 12.09 -36.85
CA PRO A 419 27.90 12.40 -36.67
C PRO A 419 28.48 12.11 -35.27
N ALA A 420 27.73 11.51 -34.34
CA ALA A 420 28.25 11.16 -33.02
C ALA A 420 29.48 10.24 -33.12
N SER A 421 30.52 10.51 -32.33
CA SER A 421 31.80 9.76 -32.37
C SER A 421 31.80 8.50 -31.50
N GLY A 422 30.88 8.38 -30.54
CA GLY A 422 30.81 7.31 -29.55
C GLY A 422 30.02 6.06 -29.94
N VAL A 423 29.57 5.95 -31.20
CA VAL A 423 28.55 4.96 -31.63
C VAL A 423 28.86 3.53 -31.20
N THR A 424 30.08 3.04 -31.45
CA THR A 424 30.46 1.65 -31.13
C THR A 424 30.54 1.41 -29.63
N ALA A 425 31.16 2.32 -28.88
CA ALA A 425 31.31 2.21 -27.43
C ALA A 425 29.95 2.29 -26.73
N HIS A 426 29.11 3.26 -27.10
CA HIS A 426 27.74 3.41 -26.59
C HIS A 426 26.90 2.15 -26.84
N ARG A 427 26.90 1.63 -28.08
CA ARG A 427 26.18 0.39 -28.42
C ARG A 427 26.61 -0.77 -27.54
N SER A 428 27.91 -0.91 -27.27
CA SER A 428 28.42 -2.00 -26.43
C SER A 428 27.94 -1.91 -24.99
N ARG A 429 27.90 -0.70 -24.40
CA ARG A 429 27.38 -0.46 -23.05
C ARG A 429 25.89 -0.76 -22.96
N VAL A 430 25.13 -0.21 -23.90
CA VAL A 430 23.68 -0.40 -23.97
C VAL A 430 23.29 -1.87 -24.10
N ALA A 431 23.98 -2.63 -24.96
CA ALA A 431 23.73 -4.07 -25.11
C ALA A 431 24.01 -4.90 -23.84
N HIS A 432 24.84 -4.38 -22.93
CA HIS A 432 25.16 -5.04 -21.66
C HIS A 432 24.10 -4.82 -20.57
N LEU A 433 23.33 -3.73 -20.64
CA LEU A 433 22.46 -3.28 -19.54
C LEU A 433 21.37 -4.29 -19.17
N ARG A 434 20.76 -4.97 -20.14
CA ARG A 434 19.74 -5.99 -19.88
C ARG A 434 20.27 -7.11 -19.00
N ALA A 435 21.44 -7.65 -19.36
CA ALA A 435 22.07 -8.72 -18.61
C ALA A 435 22.56 -8.23 -17.24
N TYR A 436 23.04 -6.99 -17.16
CA TYR A 436 23.41 -6.36 -15.89
C TYR A 436 22.20 -6.25 -14.94
N ALA A 437 21.09 -5.67 -15.40
CA ALA A 437 19.87 -5.54 -14.61
C ALA A 437 19.35 -6.89 -14.12
N ALA A 438 19.30 -7.89 -15.01
CA ALA A 438 18.87 -9.25 -14.65
C ALA A 438 19.77 -9.88 -13.57
N ARG A 439 21.10 -9.76 -13.68
CA ARG A 439 22.04 -10.29 -12.67
C ARG A 439 21.90 -9.61 -11.31
N ARG A 440 21.53 -8.33 -11.29
CA ARG A 440 21.34 -7.54 -10.07
C ARG A 440 19.93 -7.66 -9.48
N GLY A 441 18.99 -8.28 -10.21
CA GLY A 441 17.59 -8.36 -9.82
C GLY A 441 16.85 -7.02 -9.95
N PHE A 442 17.31 -6.13 -10.83
CA PHE A 442 16.68 -4.84 -11.11
C PHE A 442 15.66 -4.95 -12.26
N GLY A 443 14.76 -3.98 -12.30
CA GLY A 443 13.90 -3.74 -13.45
C GLY A 443 14.68 -3.34 -14.69
N TYR A 444 14.10 -3.54 -15.89
CA TYR A 444 14.73 -3.17 -17.15
C TYR A 444 13.73 -2.64 -18.18
N VAL A 445 13.93 -1.40 -18.62
CA VAL A 445 13.19 -0.81 -19.75
C VAL A 445 14.00 -1.00 -21.05
N PRO A 446 13.50 -1.77 -22.04
CA PRO A 446 14.25 -2.20 -23.22
C PRO A 446 14.21 -1.17 -24.38
N VAL A 447 14.59 0.08 -24.10
CA VAL A 447 14.50 1.20 -25.05
C VAL A 447 15.31 0.91 -26.32
N ALA A 448 16.58 0.54 -26.20
CA ALA A 448 17.44 0.28 -27.35
C ALA A 448 16.90 -0.83 -28.25
N GLU A 449 16.24 -1.82 -27.66
CA GLU A 449 15.58 -2.90 -28.37
C GLU A 449 14.33 -2.41 -29.11
N GLU A 450 13.52 -1.53 -28.51
CA GLU A 450 12.38 -0.91 -29.22
C GLU A 450 12.83 -0.03 -30.39
N TRP A 451 13.97 0.64 -30.26
CA TRP A 451 14.61 1.40 -31.34
C TRP A 451 15.10 0.50 -32.47
N ALA A 452 15.64 -0.68 -32.15
CA ALA A 452 16.09 -1.65 -33.15
C ALA A 452 14.94 -2.22 -34.00
N LYS A 453 13.70 -2.19 -33.49
CA LYS A 453 12.49 -2.60 -34.24
C LYS A 453 12.03 -1.55 -35.25
N GLN A 454 12.46 -0.29 -35.11
CA GLN A 454 12.06 0.77 -36.02
C GLN A 454 12.75 0.59 -37.38
N ALA A 455 12.12 1.09 -38.45
CA ALA A 455 12.78 1.21 -39.75
C ALA A 455 14.13 1.91 -39.59
N ASN A 456 15.16 1.45 -40.30
CA ASN A 456 16.56 1.92 -40.22
C ASN A 456 17.18 1.99 -38.80
N GLY A 457 16.57 1.30 -37.82
CA GLY A 457 16.97 1.39 -36.41
C GLY A 457 16.77 2.79 -35.84
N GLY A 458 15.70 3.47 -36.27
CA GLY A 458 15.20 4.73 -35.72
C GLY A 458 15.99 5.99 -36.09
N VAL A 459 16.78 6.00 -37.17
CA VAL A 459 17.55 7.19 -37.59
C VAL A 459 16.68 8.44 -37.72
N SER A 460 15.44 8.32 -38.22
CA SER A 460 14.50 9.45 -38.33
C SER A 460 13.98 9.95 -36.98
N LEU A 461 14.23 9.21 -35.90
CA LEU A 461 13.82 9.54 -34.54
C LEU A 461 14.97 10.18 -33.74
N ILE A 462 16.15 10.37 -34.34
CA ILE A 462 17.31 11.03 -33.72
C ILE A 462 17.50 12.41 -34.37
N LEU A 463 17.83 13.40 -33.55
CA LEU A 463 18.21 14.74 -34.01
C LEU A 463 19.50 14.69 -34.85
N ALA A 464 19.77 15.78 -35.57
CA ALA A 464 20.92 15.85 -36.48
C ALA A 464 22.29 15.66 -35.81
N ASP A 465 22.37 15.79 -34.48
CA ASP A 465 23.58 15.52 -33.70
C ASP A 465 23.92 14.03 -33.56
N GLY A 466 22.99 13.12 -33.90
CA GLY A 466 23.20 11.70 -33.83
C GLY A 466 23.15 11.12 -32.40
N ILE A 467 22.72 11.89 -31.41
CA ILE A 467 22.66 11.48 -29.99
C ILE A 467 21.25 11.62 -29.44
N HIS A 468 20.66 12.80 -29.54
CA HIS A 468 19.40 13.08 -28.83
C HIS A 468 18.20 12.57 -29.64
N PRO A 469 17.18 11.99 -28.98
CA PRO A 469 15.94 11.68 -29.65
C PRO A 469 15.23 12.94 -30.14
N THR A 470 14.46 12.84 -31.22
CA THR A 470 13.45 13.86 -31.54
C THR A 470 12.46 13.95 -30.37
N THR A 471 12.06 15.17 -30.02
CA THR A 471 11.20 15.44 -28.87
C THR A 471 9.74 15.64 -29.27
N GLY A 472 8.85 15.72 -28.29
CA GLY A 472 7.44 16.04 -28.50
C GLY A 472 6.52 14.82 -28.67
N ALA A 473 5.39 15.06 -29.34
CA ALA A 473 4.24 14.14 -29.40
C ALA A 473 4.51 12.81 -30.16
N ASN A 474 3.44 12.02 -30.35
CA ASN A 474 3.51 10.69 -30.96
C ASN A 474 4.30 10.68 -32.28
N GLY A 475 5.16 9.66 -32.44
CA GLY A 475 6.05 9.52 -33.58
C GLY A 475 7.45 10.13 -33.38
N SER A 476 7.73 10.74 -32.23
CA SER A 476 9.07 11.18 -31.84
C SER A 476 9.89 10.06 -31.18
N GLY A 477 11.21 10.21 -31.11
CA GLY A 477 12.10 9.30 -30.38
C GLY A 477 11.80 9.26 -28.89
N SER A 478 11.47 10.42 -28.29
CA SER A 478 11.05 10.52 -26.89
C SER A 478 9.72 9.83 -26.62
N ALA A 479 8.76 9.87 -27.57
CA ALA A 479 7.51 9.14 -27.47
C ALA A 479 7.72 7.62 -27.51
N LEU A 480 8.62 7.12 -28.37
CA LEU A 480 8.96 5.69 -28.40
C LEU A 480 9.53 5.21 -27.06
N TRP A 481 10.37 6.03 -26.44
CA TRP A 481 10.96 5.74 -25.13
C TRP A 481 9.92 5.76 -24.01
N ARG A 482 9.04 6.77 -23.99
CA ARG A 482 7.86 6.82 -23.11
C ARG A 482 7.04 5.53 -23.22
N ASP A 483 6.75 5.08 -24.44
CA ASP A 483 5.93 3.90 -24.68
C ASP A 483 6.60 2.63 -24.16
N ALA A 484 7.92 2.50 -24.32
CA ALA A 484 8.70 1.39 -23.74
C ALA A 484 8.62 1.40 -22.20
N ALA A 485 8.78 2.56 -21.57
CA ALA A 485 8.70 2.71 -20.12
C ALA A 485 7.29 2.43 -19.59
N LYS A 486 6.25 2.94 -20.26
CA LYS A 486 4.85 2.69 -19.92
C LYS A 486 4.49 1.22 -20.08
N ALA A 487 4.95 0.56 -21.15
CA ALA A 487 4.76 -0.87 -21.35
C ALA A 487 5.43 -1.70 -20.24
N TYR A 488 6.64 -1.34 -19.82
CA TYR A 488 7.30 -1.97 -18.68
C TYR A 488 6.46 -1.85 -17.40
N LEU A 489 6.02 -0.64 -17.06
CA LEU A 489 5.19 -0.38 -15.87
C LEU A 489 3.83 -1.10 -15.88
N ALA A 490 3.31 -1.43 -17.06
CA ALA A 490 2.11 -2.24 -17.19
C ALA A 490 2.33 -3.73 -16.87
N THR A 491 3.58 -4.22 -16.92
CA THR A 491 3.93 -5.64 -16.70
C THR A 491 4.34 -5.97 -15.26
N VAL A 492 4.74 -4.96 -14.48
CA VAL A 492 5.09 -5.09 -13.06
C VAL A 492 3.88 -4.88 -12.17
#